data_AF-A0A5K0WNT9-F1
#
_entry.id   AF-A0A5K0WNT9-F1
#
_cell.length_a   1.000
_cell.length_b   1.000
_cell.length_c   1.000
_cell.angle_alpha   90.00
_cell.angle_beta   90.00
_cell.angle_gamma   90.00
#
_symmetry.space_group_name_H-M   'P 1'
#
loop_
_entity.id
_entity.type
_entity.pdbx_description
1 polymer ?
#
loop_
_entity_poly.entity_id
_entity_poly.type
_entity_poly.pdbx_seq_one_letter_code
_entity_poly.pdbx_strand_id
1 'polypeptide(L)' 'RDDLSGMQLSGNKVRKLEFLLADAKEKEADCIITIGGIQSNHCRATAVASRYLGLDSYLILRTSK' A
#
# COMPACT_ATOMS: atom_id res chain seq x y z
N ARG A 1 -0.95 15.17 -13.88
CA ARG A 1 -1.59 15.31 -12.55
C ARG A 1 -1.91 13.89 -12.07
N ASP A 2 -1.12 13.36 -11.14
CA ASP A 2 -1.22 11.99 -10.61
C ASP A 2 -2.44 11.79 -9.66
N ASP A 3 -3.32 12.78 -9.61
CA ASP A 3 -4.56 12.87 -8.85
C ASP A 3 -5.81 12.50 -9.65
N LEU A 4 -5.67 12.21 -10.94
CA LEU A 4 -6.78 11.86 -11.86
C LEU A 4 -6.79 10.38 -12.29
N SER A 5 -5.96 9.50 -11.72
CA SER A 5 -5.81 8.11 -12.18
C SER A 5 -6.93 7.15 -11.73
N GLY A 6 -8.08 7.65 -11.24
CA GLY A 6 -9.24 6.81 -10.89
C GLY A 6 -9.01 5.84 -9.73
N MET A 7 -7.83 5.87 -9.14
CA MET A 7 -7.45 5.04 -8.01
C MET A 7 -7.50 5.92 -6.76
N GLN A 8 -8.17 5.46 -5.70
CA GLN A 8 -8.05 6.07 -4.35
C GLN A 8 -6.57 6.16 -3.87
N LEU A 9 -5.69 5.49 -4.61
CA LEU A 9 -4.25 5.59 -4.69
C LEU A 9 -3.85 6.76 -5.61
N SER A 10 -3.83 7.98 -5.08
CA SER A 10 -3.21 9.13 -5.76
C SER A 10 -1.87 9.48 -5.10
N GLY A 11 -0.88 9.86 -5.91
CA GLY A 11 0.39 10.46 -5.48
C GLY A 11 1.63 9.62 -5.75
N ASN A 12 2.80 10.25 -5.62
CA ASN A 12 4.14 9.71 -5.97
C ASN A 12 4.49 8.34 -5.31
N LYS A 13 3.72 7.89 -4.31
CA LYS A 13 3.91 6.59 -3.63
C LYS A 13 3.32 5.39 -4.38
N VAL A 14 2.41 5.61 -5.32
CA VAL A 14 1.71 4.53 -6.03
C VAL A 14 2.64 3.83 -7.03
N ARG A 15 3.45 4.60 -7.76
CA ARG A 15 4.49 4.05 -8.64
C ARG A 15 5.43 3.11 -7.89
N LYS A 16 5.85 3.47 -6.68
CA LYS A 16 6.71 2.60 -5.87
C LYS A 16 5.97 1.34 -5.41
N LEU A 17 4.70 1.46 -5.03
CA LEU A 17 3.88 0.33 -4.61
C LEU A 17 3.65 -0.68 -5.73
N GLU A 18 3.48 -0.23 -6.98
CA GLU A 18 3.31 -1.12 -8.14
C GLU A 18 4.49 -2.09 -8.28
N PHE A 19 5.73 -1.59 -8.25
CA PHE A 19 6.92 -2.45 -8.34
C PHE A 19 7.08 -3.37 -7.13
N LEU A 20 6.83 -2.87 -5.91
CA LEU A 20 6.97 -3.67 -4.69
C LEU A 20 5.93 -4.79 -4.61
N LEU A 21 4.70 -4.51 -5.04
CA LEU A 21 3.62 -5.48 -5.02
C LEU A 21 3.75 -6.50 -6.16
N ALA A 22 4.28 -6.08 -7.32
CA ALA A 22 4.64 -7.00 -8.39
C ALA A 22 5.71 -8.00 -7.91
N ASP A 23 6.79 -7.51 -7.29
CA ASP A 23 7.85 -8.36 -6.70
C ASP A 23 7.29 -9.28 -5.60
N ALA A 24 6.40 -8.80 -4.74
CA ALA A 24 5.74 -9.64 -3.74
C ALA A 24 4.91 -10.76 -4.38
N LYS A 25 4.23 -10.48 -5.50
CA LYS A 25 3.45 -11.47 -6.24
C LYS A 25 4.34 -12.49 -6.95
N GLU A 26 5.45 -12.05 -7.53
CA GLU A 26 6.47 -12.95 -8.13
C GLU A 26 7.09 -13.87 -7.08
N LYS A 27 7.21 -13.41 -5.85
CA LYS A 27 7.68 -14.19 -4.70
C LYS A 27 6.60 -15.04 -4.04
N GLU A 28 5.39 -15.08 -4.60
CA GLU A 28 4.25 -15.81 -4.05
C GLU A 28 3.95 -15.45 -2.59
N ALA A 29 4.18 -14.20 -2.20
CA ALA A 29 3.83 -13.71 -0.88
C ALA A 29 2.30 -13.79 -0.68
N ASP A 30 1.87 -14.06 0.54
CA ASP A 30 0.47 -14.11 0.95
C ASP A 30 -0.03 -12.76 1.53
N CYS A 31 0.90 -11.95 2.06
CA CYS A 31 0.58 -10.71 2.74
C CYS A 31 1.62 -9.61 2.55
N ILE A 32 1.21 -8.38 2.84
CA ILE A 32 2.06 -7.18 2.84
C ILE A 32 2.01 -6.51 4.22
N ILE A 33 3.19 -6.21 4.77
CA ILE A 33 3.31 -5.54 6.05
C ILE A 33 3.92 -4.15 5.84
N THR A 34 3.30 -3.12 6.40
CA THR A 34 3.88 -1.75 6.39
C THR A 34 3.60 -1.01 7.69
N ILE A 35 4.29 0.11 7.88
CA ILE A 35 4.23 0.95 9.08
C ILE A 35 4.01 2.42 8.73
N GLY A 36 3.30 3.15 9.58
CA GLY A 36 3.07 4.58 9.41
C GLY A 36 2.46 5.24 10.64
N GLY A 37 2.18 6.54 10.56
CA GLY A 37 1.36 7.24 11.55
C GLY A 37 -0.13 6.92 11.40
N ILE A 38 -0.94 7.31 12.38
CA ILE A 38 -2.38 6.99 12.43
C ILE A 38 -3.17 7.45 11.18
N GLN A 39 -2.77 8.56 10.55
CA GLN A 39 -3.37 9.09 9.31
C GLN A 39 -2.50 8.85 8.06
N SER A 40 -1.68 7.78 8.05
CA SER A 40 -0.73 7.52 6.97
C SER A 40 -1.43 7.22 5.64
N ASN A 41 -1.28 8.12 4.67
CA ASN A 41 -1.67 7.89 3.28
C ASN A 41 -0.97 6.67 2.68
N HIS A 42 0.26 6.35 3.12
CA HIS A 42 0.98 5.16 2.65
C HIS A 42 0.32 3.87 3.14
N CYS A 43 -0.05 3.80 4.42
CA CYS A 43 -0.70 2.61 4.97
C CYS A 43 -2.06 2.38 4.31
N ARG A 44 -2.83 3.45 4.09
CA ARG A 44 -4.11 3.37 3.36
C ARG A 44 -3.91 2.90 1.92
N ALA A 45 -2.93 3.47 1.22
CA ALA A 45 -2.57 3.06 -0.14
C ALA A 45 -2.18 1.58 -0.20
N THR A 46 -1.24 1.14 0.65
CA THR A 46 -0.79 -0.26 0.68
C THR A 46 -1.94 -1.21 0.93
N ALA A 47 -2.81 -0.96 1.91
CA ALA A 47 -3.93 -1.84 2.21
C ALA A 47 -4.90 -1.99 1.02
N VAL A 48 -5.24 -0.88 0.36
CA VAL A 48 -6.11 -0.91 -0.83
C VAL A 48 -5.45 -1.69 -1.97
N ALA A 49 -4.18 -1.41 -2.26
CA ALA A 49 -3.45 -2.06 -3.34
C ALA A 49 -3.24 -3.58 -3.09
N SER A 50 -2.87 -3.97 -1.87
CA SER A 50 -2.76 -5.37 -1.45
C SER A 50 -4.08 -6.11 -1.70
N ARG A 51 -5.21 -5.51 -1.31
CA ARG A 51 -6.50 -6.17 -1.47
C ARG A 51 -6.91 -6.35 -2.92
N TYR A 52 -6.59 -5.38 -3.79
CA TYR A 52 -6.79 -5.51 -5.26
C TYR A 52 -6.01 -6.68 -5.86
N LEU A 53 -4.86 -7.03 -5.28
CA LEU A 53 -4.02 -8.13 -5.75
C LEU A 53 -4.32 -9.46 -5.06
N GLY A 54 -5.31 -9.51 -4.17
CA GLY A 54 -5.67 -10.71 -3.41
C GLY A 54 -4.71 -11.03 -2.26
N LEU A 55 -3.90 -10.06 -1.82
CA LEU A 55 -2.97 -10.19 -0.71
C LEU A 55 -3.59 -9.68 0.60
N ASP A 56 -3.24 -10.32 1.71
CA ASP A 56 -3.54 -9.78 3.04
C ASP A 56 -2.68 -8.54 3.32
N SER A 57 -3.16 -7.68 4.23
CA SER A 57 -2.42 -6.46 4.60
C SER A 57 -2.40 -6.25 6.10
N TYR A 58 -1.21 -6.08 6.67
CA TYR A 58 -0.98 -5.81 8.08
C TYR A 58 -0.33 -4.44 8.25
N LEU A 59 -0.97 -3.57 9.03
CA LEU A 59 -0.55 -2.18 9.21
C LEU A 59 -0.13 -1.93 10.65
N ILE A 60 1.12 -1.52 10.85
CA ILE A 60 1.60 -1.03 12.15
C ILE A 60 1.35 0.48 12.18
N LEU A 61 0.35 0.93 12.93
CA LEU A 61 0.04 2.35 13.08
C LEU A 61 0.62 2.88 14.40
N ARG A 62 1.60 3.77 14.28
CA ARG A 62 2.19 4.45 15.44
C ARG A 62 1.30 5.62 15.86
N THR A 63 0.95 5.65 17.14
CA THR A 63 0.38 6.81 17.81
C THR A 63 1.49 7.47 18.62
N SER A 64 1.56 8.80 18.62
CA SER A 64 2.30 9.50 19.67
C SER A 64 1.55 9.26 20.98
N LYS A 65 2.26 8.78 22.01
CA LYS A 65 1.78 8.94 23.38
C LYS A 65 1.65 10.42 23.72
#